data_AF-A0A2D7BZS0-F1
#
_entry.id   AF-A0A2D7BZS0-F1
#
_cell.length_a   1.000
_cell.length_b   1.000
_cell.length_c   1.000
_cell.angle_alpha   90.00
_cell.angle_beta   90.00
_cell.angle_gamma   90.00
#
_symmetry.space_group_name_H-M   'P 1'
#
loop_
_entity.id
_entity.type
_entity.pdbx_description
1 polymer ?
#
loop_
_entity_poly.entity_id
_entity_poly.type
_entity_poly.pdbx_seq_one_letter_code
_entity_poly.pdbx_strand_id
1 'polypeptide(L)' 'MAVIVTTNGTTKVKKVVVGRPVKRINSTTGNINNLAGVDTTGAEQGSVLVYDETSSSFNATNDLEDQNLNGGQY' A
#
# COMPACT_ATOMS: atom_id res chain seq x y z
N MET A 1 -33.57 -51.18 34.25
CA MET A 1 -32.11 -50.92 34.13
C MET A 1 -31.93 -49.47 33.76
N ALA A 2 -31.08 -48.73 34.47
CA ALA A 2 -30.80 -47.33 34.15
C ALA A 2 -29.42 -47.23 33.48
N VAL A 3 -29.34 -46.52 32.36
CA VAL A 3 -28.07 -46.24 31.66
C VAL A 3 -27.67 -44.82 32.01
N ILE A 4 -26.49 -44.67 32.63
CA ILE A 4 -25.88 -43.38 32.92
C ILE A 4 -24.97 -43.03 31.76
N VAL A 5 -25.26 -41.95 31.03
CA VAL A 5 -24.42 -41.45 29.95
C VAL A 5 -23.55 -40.33 30.50
N THR A 6 -22.29 -40.64 30.80
CA THR A 6 -21.30 -39.65 31.23
C THR A 6 -20.70 -38.97 29.99
N THR A 7 -21.04 -37.70 29.75
CA THR A 7 -20.39 -36.93 28.69
C THR A 7 -19.07 -36.35 29.24
N ASN A 8 -17.95 -37.04 29.01
CA ASN A 8 -16.61 -36.44 29.14
C ASN A 8 -16.44 -35.43 28.00
N GLY A 9 -17.00 -34.24 28.20
CA GLY A 9 -17.27 -33.30 27.12
C GLY A 9 -16.09 -32.39 26.79
N THR A 10 -15.46 -32.61 25.65
CA THR A 10 -14.81 -31.51 24.92
C THR A 10 -15.91 -30.68 24.26
N THR A 11 -15.95 -29.39 24.54
CA THR A 11 -16.90 -28.45 23.91
C THR A 11 -16.65 -28.41 22.41
N LYS A 12 -17.65 -28.82 21.62
CA LYS A 12 -17.60 -28.73 20.16
C LYS A 12 -18.34 -27.47 19.70
N VAL A 13 -17.64 -26.56 19.02
CA VAL A 13 -18.25 -25.37 18.43
C VAL A 13 -19.07 -25.80 17.20
N LYS A 14 -20.40 -25.62 17.26
CA LYS A 14 -21.32 -25.98 16.17
C LYS A 14 -21.18 -25.07 14.95
N LYS A 15 -20.88 -23.78 15.17
CA LYS A 15 -20.70 -22.79 14.10
C LYS A 15 -19.89 -21.60 14.59
N VAL A 16 -18.96 -21.13 13.77
CA VAL A 16 -18.34 -19.81 13.90
C VAL A 16 -18.88 -18.94 12.76
N VAL A 17 -19.43 -17.78 13.08
CA VAL A 17 -19.84 -16.78 12.09
C VAL A 17 -18.86 -15.62 12.18
N VAL A 18 -18.03 -15.47 11.16
CA VAL A 18 -17.17 -14.29 11.02
C VAL A 18 -17.96 -13.18 10.32
N GLY A 19 -17.89 -11.96 10.85
CA GLY A 19 -18.52 -10.78 10.24
C GLY A 19 -17.86 -10.39 8.92
N ARG A 20 -18.47 -9.45 8.19
CA ARG A 20 -17.82 -8.85 7.02
C ARG A 20 -16.60 -8.04 7.50
N PRO A 21 -15.45 -8.10 6.82
CA PRO A 21 -14.30 -7.27 7.16
C PRO A 21 -14.70 -5.78 7.20
N VAL A 22 -14.39 -5.10 8.30
CA VAL A 22 -14.74 -3.67 8.50
C VAL A 22 -13.93 -2.76 7.56
N LYS A 23 -12.69 -3.18 7.23
CA LYS A 23 -11.80 -2.41 6.36
C LYS A 23 -10.82 -3.35 5.67
N ARG A 24 -10.78 -3.31 4.33
CA ARG A 24 -9.69 -3.88 3.54
C ARG A 24 -8.62 -2.82 3.40
N ILE A 25 -7.44 -3.04 3.99
CA ILE A 25 -6.24 -2.30 3.59
C ILE A 25 -5.77 -3.02 2.33
N ASN A 26 -6.01 -2.41 1.17
CA ASN A 26 -5.32 -2.83 -0.04
C ASN A 26 -3.86 -2.40 0.19
N SER A 27 -2.95 -3.36 0.39
CA SER A 27 -1.52 -3.10 0.27
C SER A 27 -1.28 -2.69 -1.18
N THR A 28 -1.42 -1.40 -1.46
CA THR A 28 -1.03 -0.89 -2.77
C THR A 28 0.48 -1.02 -2.80
N THR A 29 0.99 -1.75 -3.80
CA THR A 29 2.38 -1.62 -4.21
C THR A 29 2.57 -0.14 -4.49
N GLY A 30 3.30 0.57 -3.62
CA GLY A 30 3.43 2.01 -3.69
C GLY A 30 4.09 2.41 -5.00
N ASN A 31 3.28 2.75 -6.00
CA ASN A 31 3.75 3.35 -7.23
C ASN A 31 3.46 4.85 -7.14
N ILE A 32 4.47 5.66 -7.45
CA ILE A 32 4.39 7.11 -7.38
C ILE A 32 3.28 7.69 -8.28
N ASN A 33 2.95 6.97 -9.36
CA ASN A 33 1.88 7.32 -10.31
C ASN A 33 0.47 7.24 -9.69
N ASN A 34 0.35 6.65 -8.49
CA ASN A 34 -0.91 6.57 -7.75
C ASN A 34 -1.09 7.76 -6.79
N LEU A 35 -0.11 8.66 -6.64
CA LEU A 35 -0.25 9.85 -5.83
C LEU A 35 -0.97 10.96 -6.61
N ALA A 36 -1.98 11.54 -5.98
CA ALA A 36 -2.62 12.74 -6.51
C ALA A 36 -1.62 13.90 -6.55
N GLY A 37 -1.60 14.65 -7.65
CA GLY A 37 -0.69 15.77 -7.83
C GLY A 37 0.72 15.38 -8.27
N VAL A 38 0.95 14.14 -8.72
CA VAL A 38 2.18 13.72 -9.39
C VAL A 38 1.87 13.27 -10.82
N ASP A 39 2.56 13.86 -11.78
CA ASP A 39 2.51 13.47 -13.19
C ASP A 39 3.88 12.96 -13.64
N THR A 40 3.93 11.67 -13.95
CA THR A 40 5.12 10.98 -14.46
C THR A 40 5.02 10.67 -15.96
N THR A 41 4.10 11.32 -16.67
CA THR A 41 3.93 11.10 -18.12
C THR A 41 5.23 11.45 -18.84
N GLY A 42 5.79 10.48 -19.57
CA GLY A 42 7.06 10.68 -20.30
C GLY A 42 8.31 10.68 -19.43
N ALA A 43 8.23 10.25 -18.16
CA ALA A 43 9.41 10.12 -17.31
C ALA A 43 10.40 9.08 -17.86
N GLU A 44 11.68 9.42 -17.83
CA GLU A 44 12.81 8.60 -18.27
C GLU A 44 13.84 8.48 -17.13
N GLN A 45 14.89 7.67 -17.35
CA GLN A 45 15.99 7.59 -16.39
C GLN A 45 16.64 8.98 -16.24
N GLY A 46 16.86 9.39 -14.99
CA GLY A 46 17.41 10.72 -14.67
C GLY A 46 16.35 11.82 -14.50
N SER A 47 15.07 11.55 -14.80
CA SER A 47 14.02 12.55 -14.60
C SER A 47 13.89 12.96 -13.13
N VAL A 48 13.71 14.27 -12.91
CA VAL A 48 13.44 14.86 -11.60
C VAL A 48 12.01 15.38 -11.57
N LEU A 49 11.35 15.22 -10.43
CA LEU A 49 10.02 15.79 -10.20
C LEU A 49 10.14 17.25 -9.74
N VAL A 50 9.60 18.16 -10.53
CA VAL A 50 9.58 19.60 -10.24
C VAL A 50 8.14 20.06 -10.10
N TYR A 51 7.84 20.82 -9.04
CA TYR A 51 6.50 21.37 -8.84
C TYR A 51 6.22 22.48 -9.86
N ASP A 52 5.11 22.37 -10.56
CA ASP A 52 4.57 23.39 -11.45
C ASP A 52 3.28 23.95 -10.85
N GLU A 53 3.29 25.26 -10.61
CA GLU A 53 2.14 25.99 -10.06
C GLU A 53 0.95 26.01 -11.02
N THR A 54 1.20 26.00 -12.33
CA THR A 54 0.16 26.07 -13.37
C THR A 54 -0.69 24.79 -13.39
N SER A 55 -0.03 23.63 -13.32
CA SER A 55 -0.70 22.34 -13.24
C SER A 55 -1.04 21.94 -11.80
N SER A 56 -0.54 22.69 -10.82
CA SER A 56 -0.61 22.37 -9.39
C SER A 56 -0.16 20.92 -9.10
N SER A 57 0.87 20.46 -9.81
CA SER A 57 1.39 19.09 -9.76
C SER A 57 2.91 19.06 -9.83
N PHE A 58 3.50 17.96 -9.34
CA PHE A 58 4.88 17.62 -9.62
C PHE A 58 4.97 16.95 -10.98
N ASN A 59 5.68 17.57 -11.91
CA ASN A 59 5.87 17.07 -13.28
C ASN A 59 7.29 16.52 -13.43
N ALA A 60 7.42 15.39 -14.12
CA ALA A 60 8.73 14.84 -14.47
C ALA A 60 9.40 15.69 -15.56
N THR A 61 10.64 16.11 -15.32
CA THR A 61 11.48 16.85 -16.27
C THR A 61 12.89 16.25 -16.35
N ASN A 62 13.56 16.43 -17.50
CA ASN A 62 14.94 16.05 -17.75
C ASN A 62 15.88 17.27 -17.84
N ASP A 63 15.45 18.42 -17.29
CA ASP A 63 16.26 19.64 -17.30
C ASP A 63 17.60 19.48 -16.56
N LEU A 64 17.68 18.50 -15.65
CA LEU A 64 18.91 18.06 -15.01
C LEU A 64 19.37 16.75 -15.66
N GLU A 65 20.63 16.72 -16.11
CA GLU A 65 21.33 15.48 -16.46
C GLU A 65 21.33 14.50 -15.28
N ASP A 66 21.59 13.21 -15.51
CA ASP A 66 21.58 12.20 -14.44
C ASP A 66 22.58 12.54 -13.33
N GLN A 67 22.05 13.05 -12.20
CA GLN A 67 22.86 13.56 -11.11
C GLN A 67 23.20 12.43 -10.14
N ASN A 68 24.49 12.17 -9.96
CA ASN A 68 24.95 11.35 -8.84
C ASN A 68 24.92 12.17 -7.53
N LEU A 69 23.75 12.22 -6.89
CA LEU A 69 23.54 12.88 -5.60
C LEU A 69 24.07 12.02 -4.45
N ASN A 70 25.39 12.04 -4.24
CA ASN A 70 26.00 11.50 -3.02
C ASN A 70 25.93 12.59 -1.95
N GLY A 71 25.01 12.48 -1.00
CA GLY A 71 24.55 13.51 -0.05
C GLY A 71 25.57 14.09 0.94
N GLY A 72 26.79 14.34 0.50
CA GLY A 72 27.92 14.81 1.29
C GLY A 72 28.58 13.68 2.08
N GLN A 73 29.91 13.72 2.16
CA GLN A 73 30.65 12.90 3.10
C GLN A 73 30.63 13.62 4.46
N TYR A 74 30.04 12.98 5.48
CA TYR A 74 30.05 13.47 6.87
C TYR A 74 31.44 13.35 7.50
#